data_AF-A0A9W7EC82-F1
#
_entry.id   AF-A0A9W7EC82-F1
#
_cell.length_a   1.000
_cell.length_b   1.000
_cell.length_c   1.000
_cell.angle_alpha   90.00
_cell.angle_beta   90.00
_cell.angle_gamma   90.00
#
_symmetry.space_group_name_H-M   'P 1'
#
loop_
_entity.id
_entity.type
_entity.pdbx_description
1 polymer ?
#
loop_
_entity_poly.entity_id
_entity_poly.type
_entity_poly.pdbx_seq_one_letter_code
_entity_poly.pdbx_strand_id
1 'polypeptide(L)'
;MTCEPNITQVAYNACQYAKNLISVDLPEGITIIGVQSFDGCISLKEIKFPKSLTKIGAGSFSRCSSIEKVDLLHTKVQELGYHAFYGCTKLREMKVPDSLQKFNDDEGGVFENCSKLVPSDIDVSDSKAVVT
;
A
#
# COMPACT_ATOMS: atom_id res chain seq x y z
N MET A 1 12.90 -5.52 31.63
CA MET A 1 13.04 -5.29 30.18
C MET A 1 11.86 -5.97 29.51
N THR A 2 10.74 -5.28 29.41
CA THR A 2 9.49 -5.87 28.92
C THR A 2 8.62 -4.80 28.28
N CYS A 3 8.14 -5.14 27.09
CA CYS A 3 6.93 -4.68 26.42
C CYS A 3 6.91 -3.21 25.97
N GLU A 4 7.17 -2.98 24.67
CA GLU A 4 6.36 -2.02 23.92
C GLU A 4 5.13 -2.80 23.41
N PRO A 5 4.02 -2.85 24.17
CA PRO A 5 2.87 -3.63 23.78
C PRO A 5 2.09 -2.80 22.76
N ASN A 6 1.93 -3.36 21.57
CA ASN A 6 1.18 -2.80 20.44
C ASN A 6 1.95 -1.77 19.61
N ILE A 7 2.94 -2.24 18.83
CA ILE A 7 3.31 -1.53 17.61
C ILE A 7 2.07 -1.56 16.71
N THR A 8 1.34 -0.46 16.67
CA THR A 8 0.15 -0.27 15.83
C THR A 8 0.51 0.35 14.48
N GLN A 9 1.78 0.70 14.26
CA GLN A 9 2.20 1.41 13.07
C GLN A 9 3.58 0.96 12.58
N VAL A 10 3.73 0.81 11.27
CA VAL A 10 5.05 0.79 10.61
C VAL A 10 5.59 2.21 10.57
N ALA A 11 6.79 2.43 11.10
CA ALA A 11 7.38 3.75 11.19
C ALA A 11 7.62 4.41 9.83
N TYR A 12 7.70 5.74 9.83
CA TYR A 12 8.15 6.54 8.68
C TYR A 12 9.51 6.02 8.17
N ASN A 13 9.64 5.83 6.86
CA ASN A 13 10.86 5.34 6.19
C ASN A 13 11.42 4.01 6.73
N ALA A 14 10.62 3.19 7.42
CA ALA A 14 11.10 2.00 8.15
C ALA A 14 12.04 1.08 7.34
N CYS A 15 11.77 0.90 6.05
CA CYS A 15 12.54 0.06 5.13
C CYS A 15 12.81 0.79 3.80
N GLN A 16 12.94 2.11 3.82
CA GLN A 16 13.17 2.89 2.60
C GLN A 16 14.45 2.44 1.86
N TYR A 17 14.36 2.30 0.54
CA TYR A 17 15.43 1.87 -0.37
C TYR A 17 16.06 0.51 -0.06
N ALA A 18 15.32 -0.39 0.63
CA ALA A 18 15.77 -1.75 0.87
C ALA A 18 15.74 -2.59 -0.43
N LYS A 19 16.77 -2.46 -1.27
CA LYS A 19 16.85 -3.07 -2.61
C LYS A 19 16.81 -4.59 -2.62
N ASN A 20 17.09 -5.25 -1.49
CA ASN A 20 17.09 -6.71 -1.34
C ASN A 20 15.83 -7.23 -0.61
N LEU A 21 14.91 -6.36 -0.19
CA LEU A 21 13.66 -6.76 0.44
C LEU A 21 12.74 -7.36 -0.64
N ILE A 22 12.43 -8.65 -0.51
CA ILE A 22 11.64 -9.40 -1.50
C ILE A 22 10.18 -9.54 -1.05
N SER A 23 9.96 -9.70 0.25
CA SER A 23 8.64 -9.92 0.84
C SER A 23 8.52 -9.20 2.18
N VAL A 24 7.32 -8.75 2.50
CA VAL A 24 6.97 -8.16 3.79
C VAL A 24 5.80 -8.94 4.40
N ASP A 25 5.96 -9.39 5.64
CA ASP A 25 4.90 -9.99 6.44
C ASP A 25 4.63 -9.07 7.64
N LEU A 26 3.55 -8.30 7.58
CA LEU A 26 3.20 -7.35 8.63
C LEU A 26 2.40 -8.05 9.74
N PRO A 27 2.79 -7.91 11.01
CA PRO A 27 2.08 -8.57 12.10
C PRO A 27 0.67 -8.00 12.27
N GLU A 28 -0.25 -8.86 12.72
CA GLU A 28 -1.59 -8.43 13.15
C GLU A 28 -1.50 -7.39 14.28
N GLY A 29 -2.43 -6.44 14.28
CA GLY A 29 -2.43 -5.30 15.21
C GLY A 29 -1.84 -4.01 14.62
N ILE A 30 -1.09 -4.10 13.51
CA ILE A 30 -0.70 -2.91 12.73
C ILE A 30 -1.96 -2.32 12.09
N THR A 31 -2.19 -1.04 12.34
CA THR A 31 -3.30 -0.26 11.77
C THR A 31 -2.80 0.76 10.74
N ILE A 32 -1.54 1.18 10.79
CA ILE A 32 -1.00 2.22 9.90
C ILE A 32 0.33 1.77 9.27
N ILE A 33 0.48 1.95 7.95
CA ILE A 33 1.79 1.98 7.30
C ILE A 33 2.20 3.44 7.13
N GLY A 34 3.37 3.80 7.66
CA GLY A 34 3.88 5.16 7.64
C GLY A 34 4.23 5.68 6.25
N VAL A 35 4.40 7.00 6.16
CA VAL A 35 4.83 7.65 4.91
C VAL A 35 6.18 7.07 4.48
N GLN A 36 6.31 6.77 3.18
CA GLN A 36 7.53 6.27 2.54
C GLN A 36 8.15 5.01 3.19
N SER A 37 7.40 4.24 4.00
CA SER A 37 7.95 3.11 4.77
C SER A 37 8.68 2.06 3.92
N PHE A 38 8.27 1.83 2.67
CA PHE A 38 8.89 0.89 1.73
C PHE A 38 9.25 1.54 0.40
N ASP A 39 9.37 2.87 0.35
CA ASP A 39 9.69 3.60 -0.87
C ASP A 39 11.04 3.14 -1.45
N GLY A 40 11.09 2.85 -2.75
CA GLY A 40 12.28 2.41 -3.46
C GLY A 40 12.71 0.96 -3.19
N CYS A 41 11.85 0.13 -2.60
CA CYS A 41 12.06 -1.31 -2.47
C CYS A 41 11.87 -2.03 -3.82
N ILE A 42 12.82 -1.86 -4.73
CA ILE A 42 12.72 -2.31 -6.13
C ILE A 42 12.58 -3.83 -6.31
N SER A 43 12.94 -4.63 -5.31
CA SER A 43 12.82 -6.10 -5.35
C SER A 43 11.60 -6.64 -4.61
N LEU A 44 10.81 -5.78 -3.97
CA LEU A 44 9.64 -6.17 -3.20
C LEU A 44 8.56 -6.67 -4.16
N LYS A 45 8.12 -7.92 -3.96
CA LYS A 45 7.13 -8.61 -4.79
C LYS A 45 5.85 -8.93 -4.02
N GLU A 46 6.01 -9.31 -2.76
CA GLU A 46 4.91 -9.83 -1.93
C GLU A 46 4.77 -9.03 -0.65
N ILE A 47 3.54 -8.64 -0.33
CA ILE A 47 3.21 -7.96 0.91
C ILE A 47 1.97 -8.64 1.48
N LYS A 48 2.06 -9.09 2.73
CA LYS A 48 0.91 -9.54 3.49
C LYS A 48 0.46 -8.43 4.41
N PHE A 49 -0.75 -7.96 4.19
CA PHE A 49 -1.36 -6.91 4.99
C PHE A 49 -2.17 -7.52 6.15
N PRO A 50 -2.09 -6.93 7.35
CA PRO A 50 -2.88 -7.39 8.48
C PRO A 50 -4.33 -6.92 8.34
N LYS A 51 -5.28 -7.68 8.88
CA LYS A 51 -6.71 -7.37 8.79
C LYS A 51 -7.06 -6.06 9.52
N SER A 52 -6.24 -5.67 10.49
CA SER A 52 -6.39 -4.43 11.25
C SER A 52 -5.95 -3.17 10.49
N LEU A 53 -5.32 -3.29 9.32
CA LEU A 53 -4.79 -2.14 8.59
C LEU A 53 -5.91 -1.19 8.15
N THR A 54 -5.78 0.09 8.50
CA THR A 54 -6.75 1.15 8.17
C THR A 54 -6.17 2.24 7.29
N LYS A 55 -4.84 2.42 7.24
CA LYS A 55 -4.21 3.49 6.46
C LYS A 55 -2.88 3.08 5.84
N ILE A 56 -2.69 3.46 4.59
CA ILE A 56 -1.39 3.40 3.90
C ILE A 56 -0.93 4.84 3.65
N GLY A 57 0.20 5.21 4.23
CA GLY A 57 0.78 6.54 4.13
C GLY A 57 1.22 6.92 2.71
N ALA A 58 1.43 8.21 2.51
CA ALA A 58 1.91 8.71 1.23
C ALA A 58 3.24 8.11 0.82
N GLY A 59 3.38 7.78 -0.46
CA GLY A 59 4.60 7.17 -1.01
C GLY A 59 5.01 5.84 -0.39
N SER A 60 4.18 5.18 0.43
CA SER A 60 4.59 4.00 1.23
C SER A 60 5.25 2.90 0.40
N PHE A 61 4.77 2.67 -0.82
CA PHE A 61 5.31 1.71 -1.77
C PHE A 61 5.73 2.38 -3.08
N SER A 62 6.07 3.67 -3.04
CA SER A 62 6.58 4.38 -4.22
C SER A 62 7.83 3.67 -4.76
N ARG A 63 7.98 3.64 -6.09
CA ARG A 63 9.12 3.06 -6.82
C ARG A 63 9.37 1.58 -6.53
N CYS A 64 8.39 0.85 -5.99
CA CYS A 64 8.45 -0.60 -5.81
C CYS A 64 8.13 -1.32 -7.14
N SER A 65 9.06 -1.25 -8.09
CA SER A 65 8.85 -1.69 -9.49
C SER A 65 8.71 -3.21 -9.68
N SER A 66 8.86 -4.01 -8.63
CA SER A 66 8.64 -5.47 -8.67
C SER A 66 7.29 -5.94 -8.13
N ILE A 67 6.49 -5.06 -7.53
CA ILE A 67 5.15 -5.42 -7.06
C ILE A 67 4.26 -5.63 -8.29
N GLU A 68 3.61 -6.79 -8.34
CA GLU A 68 2.72 -7.17 -9.45
C GLU A 68 1.25 -7.13 -9.06
N LYS A 69 0.95 -7.45 -7.80
CA LYS A 69 -0.39 -7.54 -7.26
C LYS A 69 -0.42 -6.96 -5.85
N VAL A 70 -1.49 -6.26 -5.52
CA VAL A 70 -1.76 -5.78 -4.17
C VAL A 70 -3.17 -6.21 -3.80
N ASP A 71 -3.29 -6.95 -2.68
CA ASP A 71 -4.55 -7.45 -2.17
C ASP A 71 -4.85 -6.81 -0.82
N LEU A 72 -5.79 -5.85 -0.80
CA LEU A 72 -6.29 -5.21 0.41
C LEU A 72 -7.70 -5.67 0.79
N LEU A 73 -8.26 -6.69 0.12
CA LEU A 73 -9.67 -7.09 0.24
C LEU A 73 -10.09 -7.40 1.68
N HIS A 74 -9.18 -7.98 2.46
CA HIS A 74 -9.43 -8.39 3.86
C HIS A 74 -8.92 -7.38 4.90
N THR A 75 -8.56 -6.18 4.46
CA THR A 75 -8.14 -5.09 5.34
C THR A 75 -9.31 -4.17 5.69
N LYS A 76 -9.08 -3.18 6.55
CA LYS A 76 -10.02 -2.11 6.85
C LYS A 76 -9.53 -0.77 6.31
N VAL A 77 -8.74 -0.80 5.23
CA VAL A 77 -8.12 0.42 4.68
C VAL A 77 -9.22 1.39 4.26
N GLN A 78 -9.13 2.61 4.79
CA GLN A 78 -10.05 3.72 4.51
C GLN A 78 -9.38 4.80 3.67
N GLU A 79 -8.05 4.90 3.76
CA GLU A 79 -7.25 5.96 3.15
C GLU A 79 -5.98 5.41 2.51
N LEU A 80 -5.75 5.80 1.25
CA LEU A 80 -4.48 5.67 0.55
C LEU A 80 -3.87 7.07 0.36
N GLY A 81 -2.65 7.26 0.87
CA GLY A 81 -1.91 8.51 0.70
C GLY A 81 -1.51 8.77 -0.75
N TYR A 82 -1.23 10.04 -1.06
CA TYR A 82 -0.73 10.45 -2.38
C TYR A 82 0.49 9.60 -2.77
N HIS A 83 0.59 9.24 -4.06
CA HIS A 83 1.70 8.44 -4.59
C HIS A 83 1.99 7.13 -3.85
N ALA A 84 1.05 6.56 -3.07
CA ALA A 84 1.31 5.38 -2.26
C ALA A 84 1.87 4.20 -3.08
N PHE A 85 1.50 4.09 -4.37
CA PHE A 85 2.03 3.10 -5.32
C PHE A 85 2.65 3.76 -6.57
N TYR A 86 3.13 5.01 -6.45
CA TYR A 86 3.73 5.73 -7.58
C TYR A 86 4.87 4.93 -8.21
N GLY A 87 4.88 4.79 -9.53
CA GLY A 87 5.96 4.12 -10.25
C GLY A 87 6.09 2.61 -9.98
N CYS A 88 5.04 1.96 -9.46
CA CYS A 88 4.94 0.50 -9.42
C CYS A 88 4.67 -0.05 -10.82
N THR A 89 5.68 -0.01 -11.69
CA THR A 89 5.54 -0.26 -13.14
C THR A 89 5.10 -1.67 -13.54
N LYS A 90 5.14 -2.65 -12.62
CA LYS A 90 4.66 -4.02 -12.85
C LYS A 90 3.30 -4.31 -12.21
N LEU A 91 2.75 -3.38 -11.43
CA LEU A 91 1.47 -3.55 -10.78
C LEU A 91 0.39 -3.68 -11.85
N ARG A 92 -0.34 -4.80 -11.82
CA ARG A 92 -1.37 -5.17 -12.81
C ARG A 92 -2.67 -5.66 -12.19
N GLU A 93 -2.75 -5.69 -10.87
CA GLU A 93 -3.93 -6.14 -10.14
C GLU A 93 -3.95 -5.43 -8.78
N MET A 94 -5.05 -4.76 -8.48
CA MET A 94 -5.26 -4.06 -7.22
C MET A 94 -6.64 -4.44 -6.69
N LYS A 95 -6.71 -5.14 -5.56
CA LYS A 95 -7.98 -5.39 -4.87
C LYS A 95 -8.09 -4.44 -3.69
N VAL A 96 -9.21 -3.72 -3.62
CA VAL A 96 -9.48 -2.76 -2.53
C VAL A 96 -10.57 -3.29 -1.60
N PRO A 97 -10.56 -2.89 -0.31
CA PRO A 97 -11.67 -3.23 0.59
C PRO A 97 -12.86 -2.29 0.38
N ASP A 98 -14.03 -2.75 0.76
CA ASP A 98 -15.30 -1.99 0.74
C ASP A 98 -15.23 -0.73 1.60
N SER A 99 -14.36 -0.74 2.62
CA SER A 99 -14.13 0.36 3.54
C SER A 99 -13.36 1.53 2.92
N LEU A 100 -12.78 1.37 1.73
CA LEU A 100 -11.98 2.41 1.10
C LEU A 100 -12.88 3.60 0.72
N GLN A 101 -12.64 4.75 1.35
CA GLN A 101 -13.46 5.96 1.17
C GLN A 101 -12.75 7.03 0.35
N LYS A 102 -11.41 7.08 0.39
CA LYS A 102 -10.64 8.17 -0.20
C LYS A 102 -9.36 7.69 -0.89
N PHE A 103 -9.20 8.08 -2.15
CA PHE A 103 -7.90 8.27 -2.78
C PHE A 103 -7.52 9.74 -2.56
N ASN A 104 -6.34 10.03 -2.00
CA ASN A 104 -5.84 11.40 -2.04
C ASN A 104 -5.20 11.61 -3.42
N ASP A 105 -5.95 12.17 -4.37
CA ASP A 105 -5.54 12.46 -5.75
C ASP A 105 -5.24 13.95 -6.01
N ASP A 106 -5.67 14.84 -5.10
CA ASP A 106 -5.56 16.31 -5.19
C ASP A 106 -4.13 16.85 -5.48
N GLU A 107 -3.07 16.08 -5.19
CA GLU A 107 -1.66 16.48 -5.43
C GLU A 107 -0.83 15.43 -6.20
N GLY A 108 -1.46 14.40 -6.77
CA GLY A 108 -0.80 13.32 -7.49
C GLY A 108 -1.46 11.95 -7.27
N GLY A 109 -1.64 11.20 -8.35
CA GLY A 109 -2.44 9.96 -8.32
C GLY A 109 -1.77 8.85 -7.51
N VAL A 110 -2.55 8.12 -6.69
CA VAL A 110 -2.09 6.95 -5.92
C VAL A 110 -1.33 5.93 -6.78
N PHE A 111 -1.77 5.76 -8.03
CA PHE A 111 -1.23 4.84 -9.02
C PHE A 111 -0.52 5.53 -10.20
N GLU A 112 -0.09 6.78 -10.03
CA GLU A 112 0.63 7.50 -11.09
C GLU A 112 1.90 6.72 -11.51
N ASN A 113 2.18 6.69 -12.82
CA ASN A 113 3.27 5.89 -13.42
C ASN A 113 3.20 4.36 -13.19
N CYS A 114 2.03 3.83 -12.81
CA CYS A 114 1.76 2.39 -12.88
C CYS A 114 1.40 1.98 -14.32
N SER A 115 2.39 1.83 -15.19
CA SER A 115 2.19 1.62 -16.64
C SER A 115 1.50 0.31 -17.04
N LYS A 116 1.33 -0.64 -16.10
CA LYS A 116 0.66 -1.93 -16.31
C LYS A 116 -0.72 -2.02 -15.67
N LEU A 117 -1.08 -1.07 -14.81
CA LEU A 117 -2.37 -1.05 -14.13
C LEU A 117 -3.35 -0.26 -15.00
N VAL A 118 -4.40 -0.91 -15.46
CA VAL A 118 -5.53 -0.21 -16.10
C VAL A 118 -6.72 -0.14 -15.15
N PRO A 119 -7.68 0.78 -15.37
CA PRO A 119 -8.83 0.93 -14.45
C PRO A 119 -9.61 -0.37 -14.19
N SER A 120 -9.70 -1.29 -15.15
CA SER A 120 -10.37 -2.59 -14.99
C SER A 120 -9.64 -3.58 -14.08
N ASP A 121 -8.36 -3.34 -13.80
CA ASP A 121 -7.54 -4.18 -12.91
C ASP A 121 -7.70 -3.79 -11.43
N ILE A 122 -8.39 -2.67 -11.17
CA ILE A 122 -8.75 -2.22 -9.84
C ILE A 122 -10.12 -2.83 -9.52
N ASP A 123 -10.10 -3.93 -8.79
CA ASP A 123 -11.32 -4.59 -8.35
C ASP A 123 -11.93 -3.82 -7.17
N VAL A 124 -12.91 -2.97 -7.52
CA VAL A 124 -13.70 -2.16 -6.60
C VAL A 124 -15.08 -2.77 -6.36
N SER A 125 -15.31 -4.06 -6.65
CA SER A 125 -16.65 -4.66 -6.79
C SER A 125 -17.63 -4.38 -5.64
N ASP A 126 -17.12 -4.05 -4.44
CA ASP A 126 -17.91 -3.72 -3.26
C ASP A 126 -17.52 -2.36 -2.59
N SER A 127 -16.63 -1.59 -3.21
CA SER A 127 -16.18 -0.27 -2.73
C SER A 127 -16.96 0.88 -3.37
N LYS A 128 -17.44 1.82 -2.55
CA LYS A 128 -18.02 3.09 -3.01
C LYS A 128 -16.98 4.05 -3.64
N ALA A 129 -15.73 3.64 -3.75
CA ALA A 129 -14.64 4.47 -4.25
C ALA A 129 -14.77 4.62 -5.78
N VAL A 130 -15.32 5.76 -6.19
CA VAL A 130 -15.36 6.19 -7.59
C VAL A 130 -13.92 6.43 -8.05
N VAL A 131 -13.45 5.61 -8.99
CA VAL A 131 -12.27 5.93 -9.80
C VAL A 131 -12.71 7.01 -10.79
N THR A 132 -12.63 8.27 -10.38
CA THR A 132 -12.77 9.44 -11.27
C THR A 132 -11.41 10.00 -11.62
#